data_AF-A0A0H3KTJ8-F1
#
_entry.id   AF-A0A0H3KTJ8-F1
#
_cell.length_a   1.000
_cell.length_b   1.000
_cell.length_c   1.000
_cell.angle_alpha   90.00
_cell.angle_beta   90.00
_cell.angle_gamma   90.00
#
_symmetry.space_group_name_H-M   'P 1'
#
loop_
_entity.id
_entity.type
_entity.pdbx_description
1 polymer ?
#
loop_
_entity_poly.entity_id
_entity_poly.type
_entity_poly.pdbx_seq_one_letter_code
_entity_poly.pdbx_strand_id
1 'polypeptide(L)'
;MRCRSLLHCVKTLMPNRCCAGRSAAEKITSCALACRKSIVARWMWRWGILACLIPALARWHRSQKGCHCWKTVNPRNSVIKDSTILTSDKTLAKSRLRLRNPWHLLATGFGSGLSPFMPGTVGSLAAIPFWWLMTLLPHDLYSLVVLLGISVGVYLCHRTAKDMGVHDHGSIVWDEFIGMWITLMAIPVNSWQWVVSGFVLFRVLDIWKPWPIRWFDRNVHGGMGIMVDDIIAGIIAAAMLYATGVFLAA
;
A
#
# COMPACT_ATOMS: atom_id res chain seq x y z
N MET A 1 -26.67 11.97 -33.15
CA MET A 1 -26.90 10.88 -32.17
C MET A 1 -25.77 10.85 -31.14
N ARG A 2 -25.85 11.59 -30.01
CA ARG A 2 -24.90 11.48 -28.87
C ARG A 2 -25.36 12.41 -27.73
N CYS A 3 -26.00 11.86 -26.70
CA CYS A 3 -26.16 12.50 -25.38
C CYS A 3 -26.69 11.52 -24.30
N ARG A 4 -26.23 10.25 -24.29
CA ARG A 4 -26.59 9.28 -23.24
C ARG A 4 -25.45 8.87 -22.30
N SER A 5 -24.18 9.17 -22.62
CA SER A 5 -23.04 8.69 -21.81
C SER A 5 -22.59 9.61 -20.65
N LEU A 6 -23.15 10.82 -20.50
CA LEU A 6 -22.71 11.77 -19.46
C LEU A 6 -23.50 11.70 -18.14
N LEU A 7 -24.73 11.18 -18.14
CA LEU A 7 -25.53 11.06 -16.90
C LEU A 7 -25.05 9.97 -15.95
N HIS A 8 -24.27 8.99 -16.44
CA HIS A 8 -23.72 7.94 -15.58
C HIS A 8 -22.50 8.40 -14.78
N CYS A 9 -21.91 9.55 -15.13
CA CYS A 9 -20.67 10.07 -14.54
C CYS A 9 -20.92 10.96 -13.29
N VAL A 10 -22.13 11.50 -13.11
CA VAL A 10 -22.41 12.47 -12.03
C VAL A 10 -22.86 11.80 -10.73
N LYS A 11 -23.37 10.57 -10.77
CA LYS A 11 -23.85 9.85 -9.57
C LYS A 11 -22.75 9.30 -8.66
N THR A 12 -21.50 9.25 -9.12
CA THR A 12 -20.39 8.57 -8.43
C THR A 12 -19.41 9.49 -7.70
N LEU A 13 -19.58 10.82 -7.74
CA LEU A 13 -18.56 11.77 -7.27
C LEU A 13 -18.98 12.73 -6.15
N MET A 14 -20.07 12.46 -5.40
CA MET A 14 -20.43 13.29 -4.25
C MET A 14 -20.62 12.44 -2.97
N PRO A 15 -19.62 12.37 -2.07
CA PRO A 15 -19.85 11.85 -0.73
C PRO A 15 -20.77 12.81 0.06
N ASN A 16 -21.84 12.25 0.63
CA ASN A 16 -22.90 12.90 1.41
C ASN A 16 -22.45 13.51 2.76
N ARG A 17 -21.36 14.30 2.78
CA ARG A 17 -20.84 14.90 4.02
C ARG A 17 -20.53 16.38 3.85
N CYS A 18 -21.56 17.20 3.67
CA CYS A 18 -21.55 18.59 4.12
C CYS A 18 -22.95 19.15 3.92
N CYS A 19 -23.47 19.85 4.93
CA CYS A 19 -24.53 20.87 4.87
C CYS A 19 -25.72 20.65 5.83
N ALA A 20 -25.46 20.55 7.13
CA ALA A 20 -26.47 20.91 8.14
C ALA A 20 -26.33 22.42 8.45
N GLY A 21 -27.43 23.17 8.36
CA GLY A 21 -27.59 24.47 9.07
C GLY A 21 -27.31 25.80 8.34
N ARG A 22 -26.91 25.84 7.06
CA ARG A 22 -26.67 27.11 6.34
C ARG A 22 -27.78 27.50 5.37
N SER A 23 -28.03 28.81 5.20
CA SER A 23 -28.98 29.34 4.22
C SER A 23 -28.54 28.99 2.78
N ALA A 24 -29.48 28.94 1.83
CA ALA A 24 -29.19 28.53 0.45
C ALA A 24 -28.10 29.39 -0.23
N ALA A 25 -27.99 30.67 0.14
CA ALA A 25 -26.96 31.58 -0.35
C ALA A 25 -25.56 31.22 0.19
N GLU A 26 -25.43 30.87 1.47
CA GLU A 26 -24.15 30.46 2.07
C GLU A 26 -23.65 29.10 1.55
N LYS A 27 -24.57 28.21 1.14
CA LYS A 27 -24.24 26.91 0.53
C LYS A 27 -23.61 27.05 -0.86
N ILE A 28 -24.06 28.00 -1.66
CA ILE A 28 -23.51 28.28 -2.99
C ILE A 28 -22.09 28.84 -2.86
N THR A 29 -21.88 29.78 -1.94
CA THR A 29 -20.57 30.42 -1.71
C THR A 29 -19.56 29.45 -1.10
N SER A 30 -19.96 28.57 -0.17
CA SER A 30 -19.07 27.59 0.44
C SER A 30 -18.66 26.46 -0.52
N CYS A 31 -19.53 26.06 -1.45
CA CYS A 31 -19.20 25.08 -2.48
C CYS A 31 -18.28 25.68 -3.57
N ALA A 32 -18.50 26.95 -3.93
CA ALA A 32 -17.62 27.71 -4.83
C ALA A 32 -16.21 27.92 -4.24
N LEU A 33 -16.10 28.17 -2.92
CA LEU A 33 -14.81 28.29 -2.23
C LEU A 33 -14.07 26.96 -2.09
N ALA A 34 -14.78 25.85 -1.86
CA ALA A 34 -14.17 24.51 -1.78
C ALA A 34 -13.65 24.04 -3.15
N CYS A 35 -14.35 24.39 -4.24
CA CYS A 35 -13.91 24.12 -5.60
C CYS A 35 -12.64 24.92 -5.98
N ARG A 36 -12.43 26.11 -5.38
CA ARG A 36 -11.26 26.97 -5.65
C ARG A 36 -9.92 26.44 -5.09
N LYS A 37 -9.94 25.44 -4.20
CA LYS A 37 -8.73 24.91 -3.54
C LYS A 37 -8.21 23.58 -4.09
N SER A 38 -8.86 22.98 -5.09
CA SER A 38 -8.31 21.80 -5.77
C SER A 38 -7.40 22.20 -6.94
N ILE A 39 -6.27 21.51 -7.10
CA ILE A 39 -5.32 21.69 -8.21
C ILE A 39 -5.99 21.50 -9.59
N VAL A 40 -7.11 20.76 -9.64
CA VAL A 40 -7.89 20.46 -10.84
C VAL A 40 -8.69 21.68 -11.33
N ALA A 41 -9.20 22.52 -10.43
CA ALA A 41 -9.97 23.71 -10.82
C ALA A 41 -9.12 24.83 -11.44
N ARG A 42 -7.81 24.87 -11.14
CA ARG A 42 -6.85 25.81 -11.74
C ARG A 42 -6.55 25.48 -13.20
N TRP A 43 -6.65 24.21 -13.58
CA TRP A 43 -6.48 23.72 -14.95
C TRP A 43 -7.71 24.00 -15.84
N MET A 44 -8.91 23.87 -15.29
CA MET A 44 -10.16 24.02 -16.06
C MET A 44 -10.54 25.48 -16.34
N TRP A 45 -10.00 26.45 -15.60
CA TRP A 45 -10.29 27.88 -15.80
C TRP A 45 -9.52 28.50 -17.00
N ARG A 46 -8.46 27.84 -17.48
CA ARG A 46 -7.62 28.34 -18.58
C ARG A 46 -8.20 28.08 -19.99
N TRP A 47 -9.33 27.36 -20.10
CA TRP A 47 -9.88 26.90 -21.38
C TRP A 47 -11.40 27.12 -21.54
N GLY A 48 -12.00 28.15 -20.91
CA GLY A 48 -13.23 28.77 -21.42
C GLY A 48 -14.45 27.88 -21.74
N ILE A 49 -14.68 26.75 -21.05
CA ILE A 49 -15.85 25.89 -21.27
C ILE A 49 -16.76 25.95 -20.04
N LEU A 50 -17.59 26.99 -19.92
CA LEU A 50 -18.70 26.98 -18.95
C LEU A 50 -19.84 27.92 -19.32
N ALA A 51 -20.35 27.82 -20.55
CA ALA A 51 -21.56 28.54 -20.98
C ALA A 51 -22.82 27.64 -21.11
N CYS A 52 -22.75 26.32 -20.90
CA CYS A 52 -23.85 25.40 -21.26
C CYS A 52 -24.57 24.66 -20.12
N LEU A 53 -24.30 24.93 -18.84
CA LEU A 53 -24.84 24.11 -17.73
C LEU A 53 -25.82 24.82 -16.79
N ILE A 54 -26.59 25.79 -17.27
CA ILE A 54 -27.61 26.48 -16.45
C ILE A 54 -29.02 25.85 -16.56
N PRO A 55 -29.49 25.30 -17.71
CA PRO A 55 -30.87 24.78 -17.78
C PRO A 55 -31.10 23.41 -17.13
N ALA A 56 -30.04 22.62 -16.88
CA ALA A 56 -30.16 21.23 -16.44
C ALA A 56 -30.44 21.07 -14.93
N LEU A 57 -30.09 22.07 -14.11
CA LEU A 57 -30.20 22.01 -12.65
C LEU A 57 -31.63 22.26 -12.13
N ALA A 58 -32.47 22.98 -12.87
CA ALA A 58 -33.82 23.32 -12.43
C ALA A 58 -34.80 22.13 -12.45
N ARG A 59 -34.50 21.07 -13.23
CA ARG A 59 -35.39 19.91 -13.41
C ARG A 59 -35.18 18.80 -12.38
N TRP A 60 -34.04 18.80 -11.69
CA TRP A 60 -33.69 17.79 -10.68
C TRP A 60 -34.35 18.04 -9.31
N HIS A 61 -34.74 19.29 -9.01
CA HIS A 61 -35.28 19.71 -7.71
C HIS A 61 -36.67 19.12 -7.36
N ARG A 62 -37.36 18.45 -8.30
CA ARG A 62 -38.73 17.94 -8.07
C ARG A 62 -38.81 16.46 -7.64
N SER A 63 -37.68 15.75 -7.55
CA SER A 63 -37.64 14.29 -7.31
C SER A 63 -36.77 13.88 -6.11
N GLN A 64 -37.04 14.46 -4.93
CA GLN A 64 -36.40 14.08 -3.65
C GLN A 64 -37.40 14.05 -2.48
N LYS A 65 -38.69 13.86 -2.75
CA LYS A 65 -39.69 13.59 -1.69
C LYS A 65 -39.68 12.10 -1.36
N GLY A 66 -38.86 11.71 -0.38
CA GLY A 66 -38.93 10.40 0.26
C GLY A 66 -37.60 9.66 0.28
N CYS A 67 -36.78 9.93 1.29
CA CYS A 67 -35.88 8.95 1.88
C CYS A 67 -35.61 9.35 3.34
N HIS A 68 -35.85 8.40 4.24
CA HIS A 68 -35.95 8.56 5.68
C HIS A 68 -34.66 9.02 6.39
N CYS A 69 -34.87 9.91 7.36
CA CYS A 69 -34.20 10.11 8.64
C CYS A 69 -32.89 9.33 8.91
N TRP A 70 -31.77 10.06 8.91
CA TRP A 70 -30.48 9.60 9.44
C TRP A 70 -30.48 9.65 10.97
N LYS A 71 -30.24 8.51 11.63
CA LYS A 71 -29.74 8.51 13.01
C LYS A 71 -28.35 9.16 13.02
N THR A 72 -28.15 10.09 13.94
CA THR A 72 -26.86 10.75 14.19
C THR A 72 -25.80 9.71 14.55
N VAL A 73 -24.90 9.36 13.62
CA VAL A 73 -23.73 8.52 13.91
C VAL A 73 -22.73 9.40 14.66
N ASN A 74 -22.57 9.14 15.96
CA ASN A 74 -21.55 9.77 16.78
C ASN A 74 -20.15 9.41 16.21
N PRO A 75 -19.35 10.37 15.73
CA PRO A 75 -18.08 10.08 15.06
C PRO A 75 -17.06 9.37 15.97
N ARG A 76 -17.21 9.48 17.30
CA ARG A 76 -16.39 8.73 18.27
C ARG A 76 -16.71 7.24 18.28
N ASN A 77 -17.99 6.86 18.16
CA ASN A 77 -18.40 5.45 18.15
C ASN A 77 -18.13 4.78 16.80
N SER A 78 -18.12 5.51 15.67
CA SER A 78 -17.76 4.93 14.38
C SER A 78 -16.29 4.55 14.32
N VAL A 79 -15.38 5.41 14.82
CA VAL A 79 -13.93 5.09 14.83
C VAL A 79 -13.62 3.88 15.71
N ILE A 80 -14.25 3.77 16.89
CA ILE A 80 -14.06 2.62 17.80
C ILE A 80 -14.66 1.33 17.22
N LYS A 81 -15.83 1.41 16.57
CA LYS A 81 -16.41 0.23 15.89
C LYS A 81 -15.52 -0.21 14.72
N ASP A 82 -15.06 0.72 13.91
CA ASP A 82 -14.22 0.42 12.74
C ASP A 82 -12.89 -0.19 13.16
N SER A 83 -12.25 0.31 14.23
CA SER A 83 -11.01 -0.30 14.75
C SER A 83 -11.23 -1.71 15.28
N THR A 84 -12.34 -1.94 15.98
CA THR A 84 -12.67 -3.27 16.55
C THR A 84 -13.00 -4.29 15.46
N ILE A 85 -13.74 -3.88 14.43
CA ILE A 85 -14.06 -4.71 13.25
C ILE A 85 -12.78 -5.01 12.47
N LEU A 86 -11.92 -4.01 12.24
CA LEU A 86 -10.66 -4.19 11.52
C LEU A 86 -9.70 -5.14 12.26
N THR A 87 -9.59 -5.03 13.60
CA THR A 87 -8.80 -5.98 14.39
C THR A 87 -9.40 -7.38 14.35
N SER A 88 -10.72 -7.51 14.40
CA SER A 88 -11.41 -8.79 14.27
C SER A 88 -11.12 -9.44 12.92
N ASP A 89 -11.23 -8.70 11.82
CA ASP A 89 -10.95 -9.19 10.46
C ASP A 89 -9.49 -9.63 10.29
N LYS A 90 -8.54 -8.86 10.85
CA LYS A 90 -7.12 -9.24 10.86
C LYS A 90 -6.87 -10.52 11.67
N THR A 91 -7.51 -10.68 12.83
CA THR A 91 -7.39 -11.91 13.65
C THR A 91 -8.03 -13.12 12.97
N LEU A 92 -9.17 -12.92 12.30
CA LEU A 92 -9.85 -13.96 11.51
C LEU A 92 -8.99 -14.39 10.32
N ALA A 93 -8.38 -13.44 9.61
CA ALA A 93 -7.42 -13.74 8.54
C ALA A 93 -6.24 -14.59 9.05
N LYS A 94 -5.61 -14.19 10.17
CA LYS A 94 -4.53 -14.97 10.79
C LYS A 94 -4.97 -16.38 11.20
N SER A 95 -6.21 -16.55 11.69
CA SER A 95 -6.71 -17.88 12.10
C SER A 95 -6.83 -18.90 10.95
N ARG A 96 -6.88 -18.42 9.69
CA ARG A 96 -6.89 -19.27 8.49
C ARG A 96 -5.50 -19.82 8.13
N LEU A 97 -4.44 -19.24 8.69
CA LEU A 97 -3.08 -19.71 8.47
C LEU A 97 -2.83 -21.03 9.21
N ARG A 98 -2.12 -21.91 8.54
CA ARG A 98 -1.73 -23.24 9.06
C ARG A 98 -0.25 -23.45 8.79
N LEU A 99 0.60 -23.36 9.82
CA LEU A 99 2.06 -23.51 9.69
C LEU A 99 2.50 -24.93 9.28
N ARG A 100 1.60 -25.92 9.36
CA ARG A 100 1.81 -27.26 8.78
C ARG A 100 1.83 -27.23 7.24
N ASN A 101 1.23 -26.22 6.63
CA ASN A 101 1.31 -26.03 5.19
C ASN A 101 2.65 -25.35 4.86
N PRO A 102 3.54 -25.96 4.06
CA PRO A 102 4.84 -25.38 3.73
C PRO A 102 4.71 -23.98 3.10
N TRP A 103 3.64 -23.74 2.34
CA TRP A 103 3.40 -22.43 1.72
C TRP A 103 3.15 -21.34 2.76
N HIS A 104 2.34 -21.62 3.78
CA HIS A 104 2.07 -20.65 4.85
C HIS A 104 3.29 -20.44 5.74
N LEU A 105 4.05 -21.52 6.00
CA LEU A 105 5.28 -21.43 6.79
C LEU A 105 6.30 -20.51 6.12
N LEU A 106 6.53 -20.70 4.82
CA LEU A 106 7.45 -19.85 4.06
C LEU A 106 6.92 -18.44 3.90
N ALA A 107 5.65 -18.27 3.52
CA ALA A 107 5.06 -16.93 3.34
C ALA A 107 5.14 -16.08 4.62
N THR A 108 5.03 -16.71 5.80
CA THR A 108 5.13 -16.03 7.10
C THR A 108 6.57 -15.93 7.64
N GLY A 109 7.59 -16.26 6.83
CA GLY A 109 8.99 -16.21 7.24
C GLY A 109 9.29 -17.13 8.42
N PHE A 110 8.83 -18.38 8.35
CA PHE A 110 8.93 -19.37 9.43
C PHE A 110 8.24 -18.95 10.74
N GLY A 111 7.18 -18.15 10.63
CA GLY A 111 6.40 -17.64 11.76
C GLY A 111 6.84 -16.27 12.28
N SER A 112 7.91 -15.67 11.75
CA SER A 112 8.34 -14.30 12.09
C SER A 112 7.24 -13.26 11.82
N GLY A 113 6.52 -13.40 10.70
CA GLY A 113 5.39 -12.54 10.33
C GLY A 113 4.15 -12.72 11.21
N LEU A 114 4.11 -13.74 12.08
CA LEU A 114 3.04 -13.89 13.07
C LEU A 114 3.26 -13.06 14.34
N SER A 115 4.42 -12.40 14.46
CA SER A 115 4.73 -11.54 15.61
C SER A 115 3.61 -10.52 15.89
N PRO A 116 3.25 -10.32 17.17
CA PRO A 116 2.30 -9.28 17.57
C PRO A 116 2.90 -7.87 17.46
N PHE A 117 4.22 -7.75 17.48
CA PHE A 117 4.95 -6.48 17.35
C PHE A 117 5.56 -6.38 15.95
N MET A 118 5.15 -5.36 15.19
CA MET A 118 5.67 -4.99 13.85
C MET A 118 6.13 -6.23 13.05
N PRO A 119 5.19 -7.05 12.55
CA PRO A 119 5.53 -8.34 11.94
C PRO A 119 6.57 -8.20 10.83
N GLY A 120 6.53 -7.07 10.12
CA GLY A 120 7.53 -6.78 9.10
C GLY A 120 8.95 -6.50 9.60
N THR A 121 9.08 -5.85 10.76
CA THR A 121 10.39 -5.68 11.39
C THR A 121 10.96 -7.02 11.85
N VAL A 122 10.11 -7.88 12.41
CA VAL A 122 10.52 -9.22 12.85
C VAL A 122 10.84 -10.12 11.65
N GLY A 123 10.09 -10.01 10.55
CA GLY A 123 10.40 -10.68 9.28
C GLY A 123 11.75 -10.27 8.72
N SER A 124 11.97 -8.96 8.57
CA SER A 124 13.25 -8.41 8.09
C SER A 124 14.45 -8.79 8.98
N LEU A 125 14.28 -8.85 10.31
CA LEU A 125 15.30 -9.33 11.23
C LEU A 125 15.55 -10.84 11.09
N ALA A 126 14.47 -11.62 10.92
CA ALA A 126 14.56 -13.06 10.71
C ALA A 126 15.25 -13.41 9.40
N ALA A 127 15.30 -12.51 8.41
CA ALA A 127 16.03 -12.71 7.16
C ALA A 127 17.56 -12.69 7.32
N ILE A 128 18.10 -12.03 8.36
CA ILE A 128 19.54 -11.81 8.54
C ILE A 128 20.31 -13.14 8.78
N PRO A 129 19.87 -14.06 9.66
CA PRO A 129 20.52 -15.37 9.80
C PRO A 129 20.56 -16.19 8.50
N PHE A 130 19.51 -16.14 7.69
CA PHE A 130 19.49 -16.83 6.39
C PHE A 130 20.44 -16.18 5.40
N TRP A 131 20.46 -14.85 5.36
CA TRP A 131 21.45 -14.11 4.58
C TRP A 131 22.89 -14.50 4.98
N TRP A 132 23.18 -14.57 6.28
CA TRP A 132 24.49 -14.98 6.77
C TRP A 132 24.89 -16.36 6.24
N LEU A 133 23.97 -17.33 6.25
CA LEU A 133 24.21 -18.65 5.66
C LEU A 133 24.48 -18.57 4.15
N MET A 134 23.76 -17.69 3.44
CA MET A 134 23.96 -17.47 2.01
C MET A 134 25.30 -16.82 1.69
N THR A 135 25.94 -16.09 2.62
CA THR A 135 27.30 -15.54 2.40
C THR A 135 28.37 -16.63 2.24
N LEU A 136 28.09 -17.87 2.64
CA LEU A 136 28.98 -19.02 2.43
C LEU A 136 28.89 -19.58 0.99
N LEU A 137 27.92 -19.14 0.20
CA LEU A 137 27.74 -19.58 -1.18
C LEU A 137 28.57 -18.70 -2.15
N PRO A 138 29.03 -19.27 -3.28
CA PRO A 138 29.49 -18.48 -4.42
C PRO A 138 28.41 -17.49 -4.87
N HIS A 139 28.85 -16.34 -5.40
CA HIS A 139 27.94 -15.26 -5.80
C HIS A 139 26.88 -15.68 -6.82
N ASP A 140 27.22 -16.60 -7.72
CA ASP A 140 26.28 -17.16 -8.71
C ASP A 140 25.15 -17.94 -8.04
N LEU A 141 25.47 -18.77 -7.03
CA LEU A 141 24.48 -19.52 -6.27
C LEU A 141 23.64 -18.62 -5.37
N TYR A 142 24.25 -17.59 -4.77
CA TYR A 142 23.52 -16.56 -4.02
C TYR A 142 22.45 -15.91 -4.92
N SER A 143 22.86 -15.46 -6.10
CA SER A 143 21.97 -14.79 -7.06
C SER A 143 20.86 -15.72 -7.54
N LEU A 144 21.17 -17.00 -7.77
CA LEU A 144 20.19 -18.03 -8.12
C LEU A 144 19.17 -18.24 -6.99
N VAL A 145 19.61 -18.31 -5.73
CA VAL A 145 18.70 -18.45 -4.57
C VAL A 145 17.77 -17.25 -4.46
N VAL A 146 18.27 -16.02 -4.64
CA VAL A 146 17.42 -14.81 -4.65
C VAL A 146 16.41 -14.86 -5.80
N LEU A 147 16.82 -15.21 -7.01
CA LEU A 147 15.94 -15.30 -8.17
C LEU A 147 14.83 -16.36 -8.01
N LEU A 148 15.19 -17.54 -7.48
CA LEU A 148 14.22 -18.57 -7.13
C LEU A 148 13.30 -18.10 -6.00
N GLY A 149 13.86 -17.42 -5.00
CA GLY A 149 13.12 -16.83 -3.89
C GLY A 149 12.08 -15.80 -4.34
N ILE A 150 12.40 -14.96 -5.32
CA ILE A 150 11.45 -14.03 -5.96
C ILE A 150 10.34 -14.82 -6.66
N SER A 151 10.71 -15.81 -7.47
CA SER A 151 9.75 -16.60 -8.26
C SER A 151 8.76 -17.37 -7.39
N VAL A 152 9.28 -18.05 -6.36
CA VAL A 152 8.49 -18.73 -5.34
C VAL A 152 7.70 -17.73 -4.51
N GLY A 153 8.31 -16.58 -4.18
CA GLY A 153 7.68 -15.52 -3.41
C GLY A 153 6.40 -15.01 -4.04
N VAL A 154 6.39 -14.72 -5.34
CA VAL A 154 5.17 -14.26 -6.04
C VAL A 154 4.02 -15.28 -5.87
N TYR A 155 4.34 -16.57 -6.00
CA TYR A 155 3.36 -17.64 -5.77
C TYR A 155 2.92 -17.72 -4.30
N LEU A 156 3.85 -17.66 -3.35
CA LEU A 156 3.59 -17.70 -1.92
C LEU A 156 2.68 -16.55 -1.47
N CYS A 157 3.00 -15.32 -1.86
CA CYS A 157 2.23 -14.13 -1.51
C CYS A 157 0.83 -14.20 -2.13
N HIS A 158 0.72 -14.61 -3.40
CA HIS A 158 -0.58 -14.75 -4.05
C HIS A 158 -1.44 -15.83 -3.39
N ARG A 159 -0.87 -17.02 -3.15
CA ARG A 159 -1.59 -18.16 -2.57
C ARG A 159 -2.02 -17.88 -1.14
N THR A 160 -1.12 -17.35 -0.32
CA THR A 160 -1.38 -17.07 1.09
C THR A 160 -2.39 -15.92 1.24
N ALA A 161 -2.28 -14.85 0.45
CA ALA A 161 -3.29 -13.78 0.44
C ALA A 161 -4.69 -14.32 0.08
N LYS A 162 -4.76 -15.21 -0.91
CA LYS A 162 -6.01 -15.88 -1.30
C LYS A 162 -6.57 -16.76 -0.19
N ASP A 163 -5.73 -17.56 0.47
CA ASP A 163 -6.13 -18.47 1.55
C ASP A 163 -6.56 -17.69 2.82
N MET A 164 -5.96 -16.51 3.07
CA MET A 164 -6.38 -15.59 4.14
C MET A 164 -7.66 -14.83 3.80
N GLY A 165 -8.01 -14.69 2.51
CA GLY A 165 -9.17 -13.93 2.05
C GLY A 165 -9.01 -12.41 2.22
N VAL A 166 -7.77 -11.94 2.35
CA VAL A 166 -7.41 -10.52 2.47
C VAL A 166 -6.29 -10.23 1.48
N HIS A 167 -6.41 -9.11 0.80
CA HIS A 167 -5.32 -8.58 -0.01
C HIS A 167 -4.25 -8.02 0.92
N ASP A 168 -3.02 -8.51 0.77
CA ASP A 168 -1.83 -8.02 1.45
C ASP A 168 -1.96 -7.93 2.98
N HIS A 169 -1.83 -9.09 3.64
CA HIS A 169 -1.75 -9.12 5.09
C HIS A 169 -0.30 -9.03 5.53
N GLY A 170 0.05 -8.07 6.38
CA GLY A 170 1.41 -7.88 6.89
C GLY A 170 1.98 -9.02 7.74
N SER A 171 1.35 -10.20 7.78
CA SER A 171 2.01 -11.43 8.25
C SER A 171 2.73 -12.18 7.15
N ILE A 172 2.47 -11.83 5.88
CA ILE A 172 3.27 -12.28 4.74
C ILE A 172 4.51 -11.38 4.76
N VAL A 173 5.68 -11.99 4.95
CA VAL A 173 6.96 -11.27 5.14
C VAL A 173 8.05 -11.84 4.24
N TRP A 174 7.69 -12.69 3.27
CA TRP A 174 8.65 -13.30 2.36
C TRP A 174 9.24 -12.28 1.38
N ASP A 175 8.43 -11.33 0.94
CA ASP A 175 8.83 -10.10 0.26
C ASP A 175 9.94 -9.35 1.01
N GLU A 176 9.83 -9.25 2.33
CA GLU A 176 10.86 -8.59 3.15
C GLU A 176 12.16 -9.39 3.23
N PHE A 177 12.10 -10.72 3.24
CA PHE A 177 13.29 -11.57 3.17
C PHE A 177 14.05 -11.31 1.88
N ILE A 178 13.33 -11.30 0.75
CA ILE A 178 13.90 -11.04 -0.57
C ILE A 178 14.48 -9.63 -0.63
N GLY A 179 13.74 -8.61 -0.20
CA GLY A 179 14.22 -7.22 -0.17
C GLY A 179 15.48 -7.06 0.68
N MET A 180 15.53 -7.70 1.85
CA MET A 180 16.72 -7.72 2.71
C MET A 180 17.90 -8.42 2.05
N TRP A 181 17.70 -9.57 1.41
CA TRP A 181 18.79 -10.29 0.72
C TRP A 181 19.33 -9.52 -0.47
N ILE A 182 18.48 -8.83 -1.23
CA ILE A 182 18.93 -7.94 -2.30
C ILE A 182 19.75 -6.79 -1.72
N THR A 183 19.26 -6.15 -0.65
CA THR A 183 19.95 -5.05 0.02
C THR A 183 21.34 -5.45 0.50
N LEU A 184 21.42 -6.56 1.23
CA LEU A 184 22.65 -7.03 1.88
C LEU A 184 23.64 -7.67 0.90
N MET A 185 23.22 -7.98 -0.33
CA MET A 185 24.12 -8.44 -1.38
C MET A 185 25.16 -7.37 -1.78
N ALA A 186 24.84 -6.09 -1.58
CA ALA A 186 25.66 -4.96 -2.00
C ALA A 186 26.54 -4.37 -0.88
N ILE A 187 26.65 -5.05 0.27
CA ILE A 187 27.54 -4.56 1.33
C ILE A 187 29.00 -4.65 0.89
N PRO A 188 29.81 -3.60 1.14
CA PRO A 188 31.21 -3.56 0.70
C PRO A 188 32.11 -4.48 1.53
N VAL A 189 31.82 -4.61 2.83
CA VAL A 189 32.54 -5.48 3.77
C VAL A 189 31.58 -6.14 4.74
N ASN A 190 31.87 -7.39 5.11
CA ASN A 190 31.08 -8.17 6.06
C ASN A 190 31.27 -7.67 7.51
N SER A 191 30.74 -6.49 7.79
CA SER A 191 30.77 -5.87 9.11
C SER A 191 29.36 -5.57 9.62
N TRP A 192 29.15 -5.69 10.93
CA TRP A 192 27.83 -5.53 11.53
C TRP A 192 27.24 -4.12 11.29
N GLN A 193 28.07 -3.08 11.17
CA GLN A 193 27.63 -1.72 10.85
C GLN A 193 26.95 -1.65 9.48
N TRP A 194 27.47 -2.36 8.48
CA TRP A 194 26.88 -2.41 7.14
C TRP A 194 25.57 -3.20 7.12
N VAL A 195 25.50 -4.28 7.90
CA VAL A 195 24.25 -5.06 8.07
C VAL A 195 23.17 -4.20 8.73
N VAL A 196 23.50 -3.50 9.81
CA VAL A 196 22.54 -2.57 10.47
C VAL A 196 22.15 -1.43 9.55
N SER A 197 23.11 -0.85 8.82
CA SER A 197 22.85 0.23 7.86
C SER A 197 21.93 -0.25 6.74
N GLY A 198 22.15 -1.45 6.21
CA GLY A 198 21.30 -2.03 5.18
C GLY A 198 19.90 -2.36 5.69
N PHE A 199 19.79 -2.92 6.89
CA PHE A 199 18.50 -3.14 7.55
C PHE A 199 17.71 -1.83 7.70
N VAL A 200 18.36 -0.78 8.22
CA VAL A 200 17.71 0.53 8.41
C VAL A 200 17.31 1.15 7.08
N LEU A 201 18.21 1.16 6.09
CA LEU A 201 17.93 1.73 4.76
C LEU A 201 16.78 1.01 4.08
N PHE A 202 16.79 -0.32 4.06
CA PHE A 202 15.71 -1.12 3.49
C PHE A 202 14.38 -0.80 4.17
N ARG A 203 14.31 -0.84 5.51
CA ARG A 203 13.06 -0.55 6.25
C ARG A 203 12.57 0.87 6.04
N VAL A 204 13.45 1.85 5.97
CA VAL A 204 13.06 3.24 5.69
C VAL A 204 12.45 3.34 4.29
N LEU A 205 13.03 2.69 3.29
CA LEU A 205 12.53 2.73 1.91
C LEU A 205 11.22 1.94 1.72
N ASP A 206 11.11 0.76 2.32
CA ASP A 206 9.88 -0.04 2.34
C ASP A 206 8.72 0.71 3.03
N ILE A 207 8.97 1.33 4.19
CA ILE A 207 7.92 2.09 4.90
C ILE A 207 7.56 3.38 4.16
N TRP A 208 8.55 4.09 3.62
CA TRP A 208 8.32 5.39 2.98
C TRP A 208 7.68 5.25 1.59
N LYS A 209 8.03 4.19 0.85
CA LYS A 209 7.66 3.95 -0.55
C LYS A 209 7.79 5.21 -1.41
N PRO A 210 8.98 5.76 -1.67
CA PRO A 210 9.11 6.89 -2.58
C PRO A 210 8.60 6.54 -3.99
N TRP A 211 8.22 7.56 -4.76
CA TRP A 211 8.00 7.39 -6.20
C TRP A 211 9.33 6.94 -6.82
N PRO A 212 9.44 5.80 -7.55
CA PRO A 212 8.44 5.09 -8.36
C PRO A 212 7.74 3.87 -7.74
N ILE A 213 8.07 3.45 -6.51
CA ILE A 213 7.51 2.24 -5.85
C ILE A 213 5.98 2.33 -5.77
N ARG A 214 5.46 3.47 -5.31
CA ARG A 214 4.01 3.74 -5.23
C ARG A 214 3.25 3.62 -6.55
N TRP A 215 3.92 3.72 -7.70
CA TRP A 215 3.26 3.56 -9.00
C TRP A 215 3.06 2.08 -9.33
N PHE A 216 4.03 1.22 -9.00
CA PHE A 216 3.94 -0.22 -9.19
C PHE A 216 2.89 -0.85 -8.26
N ASP A 217 2.93 -0.52 -6.97
CA ASP A 217 1.91 -0.90 -5.97
C ASP A 217 0.46 -0.65 -6.46
N ARG A 218 0.24 0.50 -7.11
CA ARG A 218 -1.09 0.91 -7.59
C ARG A 218 -1.53 0.21 -8.88
N ASN A 219 -0.60 -0.25 -9.69
CA ASN A 219 -0.88 -0.76 -11.02
C ASN A 219 -0.79 -2.29 -11.08
N VAL A 220 0.02 -2.91 -10.22
CA VAL A 220 0.25 -4.34 -10.16
C VAL A 220 -0.42 -4.89 -8.90
N HIS A 221 -1.45 -5.73 -9.09
CA HIS A 221 -2.23 -6.25 -7.98
C HIS A 221 -1.86 -7.70 -7.64
N GLY A 222 -2.07 -8.09 -6.39
CA GLY A 222 -1.82 -9.46 -5.90
C GLY A 222 -0.36 -9.69 -5.51
N GLY A 223 0.05 -10.96 -5.46
CA GLY A 223 1.39 -11.35 -4.97
C GLY A 223 2.56 -10.75 -5.75
N MET A 224 2.35 -10.37 -7.02
CA MET A 224 3.38 -9.69 -7.81
C MET A 224 3.59 -8.24 -7.34
N GLY A 225 2.54 -7.50 -7.01
CA GLY A 225 2.67 -6.11 -6.53
C GLY A 225 3.42 -6.05 -5.21
N ILE A 226 3.01 -6.92 -4.27
CA ILE A 226 3.64 -7.09 -2.96
C ILE A 226 5.15 -7.34 -3.09
N MET A 227 5.54 -8.31 -3.92
CA MET A 227 6.95 -8.66 -4.11
C MET A 227 7.76 -7.56 -4.83
N VAL A 228 7.17 -6.91 -5.83
CA VAL A 228 7.87 -5.90 -6.65
C VAL A 228 8.21 -4.66 -5.84
N ASP A 229 7.33 -4.22 -4.94
CA ASP A 229 7.58 -3.07 -4.08
C ASP A 229 8.86 -3.23 -3.23
N ASP A 230 8.99 -4.38 -2.56
CA ASP A 230 10.15 -4.71 -1.71
C ASP A 230 11.41 -4.99 -2.51
N ILE A 231 11.29 -5.58 -3.69
CA ILE A 231 12.43 -5.74 -4.62
C ILE A 231 12.97 -4.37 -5.01
N ILE A 232 12.10 -3.43 -5.40
CA ILE A 232 12.54 -2.08 -5.80
C ILE A 232 13.16 -1.35 -4.59
N ALA A 233 12.53 -1.43 -3.42
CA ALA A 233 13.09 -0.87 -2.19
C ALA A 233 14.48 -1.46 -1.89
N GLY A 234 14.64 -2.78 -2.04
CA GLY A 234 15.90 -3.49 -1.84
C GLY A 234 16.99 -3.11 -2.84
N ILE A 235 16.66 -2.95 -4.13
CA ILE A 235 17.61 -2.50 -5.16
C ILE A 235 18.09 -1.06 -4.88
N ILE A 236 17.18 -0.17 -4.49
CA ILE A 236 17.54 1.21 -4.16
C ILE A 236 18.42 1.24 -2.90
N ALA A 237 18.07 0.47 -1.86
CA ALA A 237 18.88 0.33 -0.64
C ALA A 237 20.28 -0.21 -0.95
N ALA A 238 20.37 -1.25 -1.78
CA ALA A 238 21.63 -1.85 -2.24
C ALA A 238 22.50 -0.82 -2.95
N ALA A 239 21.93 -0.04 -3.89
CA ALA A 239 22.65 1.00 -4.60
C ALA A 239 23.17 2.10 -3.67
N MET A 240 22.37 2.52 -2.68
CA MET A 240 22.80 3.51 -1.68
C MET A 240 23.92 3.00 -0.78
N LEU A 241 23.84 1.74 -0.32
CA LEU A 241 24.89 1.10 0.47
C LEU A 241 26.19 1.00 -0.32
N TYR A 242 26.12 0.51 -1.55
CA TYR A 242 27.26 0.38 -2.42
C TYR A 242 27.92 1.73 -2.69
N ALA A 243 27.14 2.75 -3.05
CA ALA A 243 27.65 4.10 -3.29
C ALA A 243 28.32 4.69 -2.03
N THR A 244 27.75 4.48 -0.85
CA THR A 244 28.36 4.92 0.42
C THR A 244 29.67 4.17 0.69
N GLY A 245 29.71 2.87 0.41
CA GLY A 245 30.92 2.05 0.54
C GLY A 245 32.05 2.53 -0.36
N VAL A 246 31.73 2.79 -1.64
CA VAL A 246 32.68 3.34 -2.61
C VAL A 246 33.17 4.72 -2.18
N PHE A 247 32.27 5.59 -1.72
CA PHE A 247 32.63 6.94 -1.27
C PHE A 247 33.53 6.94 -0.03
N LEU A 248 33.31 6.03 0.92
CA LEU A 248 34.16 5.90 2.11
C LEU A 248 35.50 5.23 1.83
N ALA A 249 35.61 4.49 0.72
CA ALA A 249 36.84 3.83 0.29
C ALA A 249 37.72 4.69 -0.65
N ALA A 250 37.18 5.80 -1.16
CA ALA A 250 37.86 6.78 -2.01
C ALA A 250 38.54 7.89 -1.19
#